data_AF-A0A367HUK6-F1
#
_entry.id   AF-A0A367HUK6-F1
#
_cell.length_a   1.000
_cell.length_b   1.000
_cell.length_c   1.000
_cell.angle_alpha   90.00
_cell.angle_beta   90.00
_cell.angle_gamma   90.00
#
_symmetry.space_group_name_H-M   'P 1'
#
loop_
_entity.id
_entity.type
_entity.pdbx_description
1 polymer ?
#
loop_
_entity_poly.entity_id
_entity_poly.type
_entity_poly.pdbx_seq_one_letter_code
_entity_poly.pdbx_strand_id
1 'polypeptide(L)'
;MGKRGVVTDYAGEELHAGDLVAYSARQGNRVRVADAIVLEATARSTSVEGVGNVLIPVLHIQPTGTESGFTRRKTLTPQWITTEHVRLITPGFAV
;
A
#
# COMPACT_ATOMS: atom_id res chain seq x y z
N MET A 1 -14.65 19.63 -12.96
CA MET A 1 -13.95 19.25 -11.71
C MET A 1 -13.25 17.93 -11.98
N GLY A 2 -11.94 17.94 -12.27
CA GLY A 2 -11.20 16.70 -12.54
C GLY A 2 -11.24 15.81 -11.30
N LYS A 3 -11.55 14.52 -11.46
CA LYS A 3 -11.52 13.57 -10.33
C LYS A 3 -10.15 13.70 -9.62
N ARG A 4 -10.12 13.73 -8.29
CA ARG A 4 -8.83 13.59 -7.58
C ARG A 4 -8.31 12.17 -7.87
N GLY A 5 -6.98 11.99 -7.90
CA GLY A 5 -6.42 10.66 -8.05
C GLY A 5 -6.86 9.76 -6.90
N VAL A 6 -7.16 8.51 -7.19
CA VAL A 6 -7.60 7.50 -6.21
C VAL A 6 -6.53 6.43 -6.05
N VAL A 7 -6.37 5.91 -4.83
CA VAL A 7 -5.51 4.76 -4.58
C VAL A 7 -6.36 3.52 -4.74
N THR A 8 -5.97 2.63 -5.63
CA THR A 8 -6.69 1.39 -5.92
C THR A 8 -5.82 0.18 -5.63
N ASP A 9 -6.47 -0.97 -5.51
CA ASP A 9 -5.79 -2.25 -5.63
C ASP A 9 -5.34 -2.51 -7.09
N TYR A 10 -4.81 -3.72 -7.32
CA TYR A 10 -4.38 -4.14 -8.65
C TYR A 10 -5.55 -4.35 -9.63
N ALA A 11 -6.74 -4.69 -9.14
CA ALA A 11 -7.94 -4.87 -9.95
C ALA A 11 -8.59 -3.53 -10.36
N GLY A 12 -8.19 -2.43 -9.73
CA GLY A 12 -8.75 -1.09 -9.99
C GLY A 12 -9.84 -0.70 -9.00
N GLU A 13 -10.06 -1.50 -7.95
CA GLU A 13 -11.00 -1.20 -6.88
C GLU A 13 -10.39 -0.18 -5.93
N GLU A 14 -11.14 0.88 -5.62
CA GLU A 14 -10.68 1.95 -4.72
C GLU A 14 -10.53 1.42 -3.30
N LEU A 15 -9.39 1.72 -2.67
CA LEU A 15 -9.07 1.29 -1.32
C LEU A 15 -9.53 2.32 -0.29
N HIS A 16 -10.22 1.83 0.72
CA HIS A 16 -10.81 2.61 1.79
C HIS A 16 -10.31 2.16 3.17
N ALA A 17 -10.46 3.03 4.16
CA ALA A 17 -10.20 2.66 5.54
C ALA A 17 -11.15 1.53 5.98
N GLY A 18 -10.61 0.50 6.62
CA GLY A 18 -11.34 -0.71 7.01
C GLY A 18 -11.13 -1.89 6.07
N ASP A 19 -10.65 -1.68 4.85
CA ASP A 19 -10.41 -2.75 3.90
C ASP A 19 -9.30 -3.69 4.37
N LEU A 20 -9.49 -4.98 4.13
CA LEU A 20 -8.46 -6.00 4.34
C LEU A 20 -7.56 -6.06 3.11
N VAL A 21 -6.26 -5.89 3.33
CA VAL A 21 -5.25 -6.00 2.28
C VAL A 21 -4.22 -7.06 2.62
N ALA A 22 -3.79 -7.81 1.62
CA ALA A 22 -2.61 -8.65 1.67
C ALA A 22 -1.42 -7.86 1.10
N TYR A 23 -0.29 -7.85 1.81
CA TYR A 23 0.91 -7.13 1.38
C TYR A 23 2.18 -7.93 1.64
N SER A 24 3.21 -7.65 0.84
CA SER A 24 4.55 -8.20 1.03
C SER A 24 5.25 -7.48 2.18
N ALA A 25 5.62 -8.22 3.22
CA ALA A 25 6.44 -7.74 4.31
C ALA A 25 7.83 -8.39 4.23
N ARG A 26 8.88 -7.57 4.28
CA ARG A 26 10.26 -8.07 4.28
C ARG A 26 10.64 -8.61 5.67
N GLN A 27 11.25 -9.79 5.70
CA GLN A 27 11.84 -10.40 6.88
C GLN A 27 13.27 -10.85 6.54
N GLY A 28 14.26 -9.99 6.83
CA GLY A 28 15.65 -10.22 6.43
C GLY A 28 15.78 -10.35 4.90
N ASN A 29 16.28 -11.49 4.43
CA ASN A 29 16.41 -11.79 2.99
C ASN A 29 15.19 -12.53 2.41
N ARG A 30 14.10 -12.66 3.18
CA ARG A 30 12.85 -13.30 2.73
C ARG A 30 11.72 -12.28 2.63
N VAL A 31 10.74 -12.61 1.81
CA VAL A 31 9.45 -11.92 1.72
C VAL A 31 8.38 -12.87 2.25
N ARG A 32 7.45 -12.32 3.02
CA ARG A 32 6.23 -13.02 3.45
C ARG A 32 5.02 -12.19 3.05
N VAL A 33 3.90 -12.86 2.82
CA VAL A 33 2.59 -12.23 2.67
C VAL A 33 1.99 -12.04 4.07
N ALA A 34 1.46 -10.87 4.35
CA ALA A 34 0.81 -10.54 5.60
C ALA A 34 -0.51 -9.82 5.33
N ASP A 35 -1.49 -10.04 6.20
CA ASP A 35 -2.76 -9.33 6.13
C ASP A 35 -2.75 -8.12 7.06
N ALA A 36 -3.34 -7.03 6.61
CA ALA A 36 -3.51 -5.81 7.39
C ALA A 36 -4.83 -5.10 7.05
N ILE A 37 -5.31 -4.31 8.01
CA ILE A 37 -6.45 -3.41 7.80
C ILE A 37 -5.91 -2.05 7.36
N VAL A 38 -6.49 -1.48 6.31
CA VAL A 38 -6.19 -0.12 5.87
C VAL A 38 -6.73 0.88 6.89
N LEU A 39 -5.87 1.76 7.38
CA LEU A 39 -6.24 2.91 8.21
C LEU A 39 -6.40 4.17 7.37
N GLU A 40 -5.53 4.32 6.36
CA GLU A 40 -5.53 5.46 5.44
C GLU A 40 -4.92 5.04 4.10
N ALA A 41 -5.55 5.43 3.00
CA ALA A 41 -4.99 5.32 1.66
C ALA A 41 -4.75 6.73 1.11
N THR A 42 -3.51 7.04 0.72
CA THR A 42 -3.14 8.37 0.24
C THR A 42 -1.95 8.31 -0.71
N ALA A 43 -1.60 9.44 -1.33
CA ALA A 43 -0.40 9.57 -2.14
C ALA A 43 0.58 10.56 -1.47
N ARG A 44 1.87 10.23 -1.50
CA ARG A 44 2.94 11.12 -1.01
C ARG A 44 3.88 11.50 -2.14
N SER A 45 4.38 12.74 -2.10
CA SER A 45 5.40 13.19 -3.03
C SER A 45 6.77 12.69 -2.60
N THR A 46 7.53 12.13 -3.54
CA THR A 46 8.95 11.76 -3.37
C THR A 46 9.77 12.30 -4.52
N SER A 47 11.03 12.68 -4.25
CA SER A 47 11.94 13.13 -5.30
C SER A 47 12.69 11.93 -5.86
N VAL A 48 12.63 11.73 -7.18
CA VAL A 48 13.36 10.70 -7.91
C VAL A 48 14.41 11.38 -8.78
N GLU A 49 15.67 10.98 -8.62
CA GLU A 49 16.78 11.51 -9.41
C GLU A 49 16.51 11.33 -10.91
N GLY A 50 16.68 12.41 -11.68
CA GLY A 50 16.42 12.41 -13.13
C GLY A 50 14.95 12.50 -13.56
N VAL A 51 13.97 12.42 -12.63
CA VAL A 51 12.54 12.51 -12.93
C VAL A 51 11.88 13.70 -12.23
N GLY A 52 12.34 14.07 -11.03
CA GLY A 52 11.75 15.12 -10.21
C GLY A 52 10.75 14.56 -9.19
N ASN A 53 9.74 15.37 -8.84
CA ASN A 53 8.74 14.99 -7.84
C ASN A 53 7.71 14.03 -8.43
N VAL A 54 7.56 12.86 -7.81
CA VAL A 54 6.62 11.80 -8.20
C VAL A 54 5.67 11.53 -7.04
N LEU A 55 4.39 11.35 -7.32
CA LEU A 55 3.41 10.87 -6.36
C LEU A 55 3.45 9.34 -6.30
N ILE A 56 3.63 8.79 -5.11
CA ILE A 56 3.58 7.35 -4.84
C ILE A 56 2.39 7.02 -3.96
N PRO A 57 1.60 5.97 -4.29
CA PRO A 57 0.56 5.49 -3.41
C PRO A 57 1.19 4.88 -2.15
N VAL A 58 0.63 5.23 -0.99
CA VAL A 58 1.02 4.71 0.31
C VAL A 58 -0.21 4.35 1.12
N LEU A 59 -0.08 3.30 1.92
CA LEU A 59 -1.11 2.89 2.88
C LEU A 59 -0.58 3.03 4.29
N HIS A 60 -1.37 3.61 5.17
CA HIS A 60 -1.22 3.42 6.61
C HIS A 60 -2.01 2.18 6.98
N ILE A 61 -1.36 1.18 7.56
CA ILE A 61 -1.98 -0.12 7.82
C ILE A 61 -1.82 -0.57 9.27
N GLN A 62 -2.79 -1.35 9.74
CA GLN A 62 -2.77 -2.08 11.01
C GLN A 62 -2.59 -3.58 10.71
N PRO A 63 -1.42 -4.18 10.96
CA PRO A 63 -1.23 -5.62 10.78
C PRO A 63 -2.21 -6.43 11.63
N THR A 64 -2.79 -7.48 11.04
CA THR A 64 -3.72 -8.39 11.75
C THR A 64 -2.99 -9.47 12.55
N GLY A 65 -1.76 -9.78 12.17
CA GLY A 65 -1.00 -10.92 12.70
C GLY A 65 -1.16 -12.21 11.88
N THR A 66 -2.06 -12.23 10.89
CA THR A 66 -2.14 -13.31 9.89
C THR A 66 -1.02 -13.13 8.88
N GLU A 67 -0.12 -14.11 8.81
CA GLU A 67 1.07 -14.04 7.97
C GLU A 67 1.41 -15.42 7.40
N SER A 68 1.90 -15.44 6.17
CA SER A 68 2.48 -16.64 5.57
C SER A 68 3.81 -17.00 6.23
N GLY A 69 4.08 -18.29 6.43
CA GLY A 69 5.34 -18.81 6.95
C GLY A 69 5.30 -19.22 8.43
N PHE A 70 6.46 -19.61 8.97
CA PHE A 70 6.56 -20.24 10.29
C PHE A 70 6.85 -19.26 11.44
N THR A 71 7.21 -18.02 11.14
CA THR A 71 7.61 -17.02 12.15
C THR A 71 6.59 -15.90 12.21
N ARG A 72 5.96 -15.76 13.37
CA ARG A 72 5.04 -14.66 13.65
C ARG A 72 5.80 -13.33 13.82
N ARG A 73 5.17 -12.24 13.39
CA ARG A 73 5.61 -10.87 13.71
C ARG A 73 5.71 -10.64 15.21
N LYS A 74 6.67 -9.81 15.63
CA LYS A 74 6.86 -9.42 17.04
C LYS A 74 5.90 -8.32 17.52
N THR A 75 5.54 -7.37 16.64
CA THR A 75 4.72 -6.21 16.99
C THR A 75 3.63 -5.98 15.95
N LEU A 76 2.44 -5.55 16.36
CA LEU A 76 1.37 -5.16 15.44
C LEU A 76 1.25 -3.64 15.30
N THR A 77 2.38 -2.93 15.36
CA THR A 77 2.36 -1.47 15.30
C THR A 77 1.87 -1.01 13.92
N PRO A 78 0.99 0.01 13.87
CA PRO A 78 0.64 0.67 12.62
C PRO A 78 1.87 1.14 11.87
N GLN A 79 1.86 1.00 10.55
CA GLN A 79 3.00 1.37 9.72
C GLN A 79 2.56 1.89 8.35
N TRP A 80 3.38 2.78 7.81
CA TRP A 80 3.26 3.24 6.43
C TRP A 80 3.98 2.27 5.51
N ILE A 81 3.29 1.82 4.47
CA ILE A 81 3.84 0.94 3.44
C ILE A 81 3.63 1.56 2.07
N THR A 82 4.65 1.45 1.24
CA THR A 82 4.50 1.41 -0.22
C THR A 82 4.24 -0.04 -0.58
N THR A 83 3.23 -0.33 -1.39
CA THR A 83 2.95 -1.72 -1.78
C THR A 83 3.00 -1.85 -3.29
N GLU A 84 3.58 -2.97 -3.75
CA GLU A 84 3.60 -3.32 -5.18
C GLU A 84 2.19 -3.62 -5.73
N HIS A 85 1.23 -3.85 -4.83
CA HIS A 85 -0.13 -4.27 -5.16
C HIS A 85 -1.13 -3.10 -5.11
N VAL A 86 -0.68 -1.88 -4.78
CA VAL A 86 -1.49 -0.66 -4.89
C VAL A 86 -1.04 0.21 -6.04
N ARG A 87 -2.01 0.94 -6.60
CA ARG A 87 -1.81 1.83 -7.74
C ARG A 87 -2.42 3.18 -7.44
N LEU A 88 -1.82 4.23 -7.97
CA LEU A 88 -2.43 5.55 -8.00
C LEU A 88 -3.01 5.77 -9.39
N ILE A 89 -4.34 5.85 -9.50
CA ILE A 89 -5.01 6.16 -10.76
C ILE A 89 -5.26 7.66 -10.80
N THR A 90 -4.62 8.35 -11.74
CA THR A 90 -4.79 9.79 -11.97
C THR A 90 -5.76 10.05 -13.14
N PRO A 91 -6.38 11.23 -13.21
CA PRO A 91 -7.25 11.60 -14.33
C PRO A 91 -6.54 11.46 -15.68
N GLY A 92 -7.18 10.77 -16.61
CA GLY A 92 -6.63 10.52 -17.94
C GLY A 92 -5.92 9.16 -18.08
N PHE A 93 -5.76 8.41 -16.99
CA PHE A 93 -5.31 7.02 -17.03
C PHE A 93 -6.52 6.10 -17.23
N ALA A 94 -6.59 5.39 -18.36
CA ALA A 94 -7.60 4.37 -18.63
C ALA A 94 -7.05 3.00 -18.22
N VAL A 95 -7.85 2.25 -17.46
CA VAL A 95 -7.54 0.87 -17.01
C VAL A 95 -7.99 -0.13 -18.07
#